data_AF-A0A7J3A713-F1
#
_entry.id   AF-A0A7J3A713-F1
#
_cell.length_a   1.000
_cell.length_b   1.000
_cell.length_c   1.000
_cell.angle_alpha   90.00
_cell.angle_beta   90.00
_cell.angle_gamma   90.00
#
_symmetry.space_group_name_H-M   'P 1'
#
loop_
_entity.id
_entity.type
_entity.pdbx_description
1 polymer ?
#
loop_
_entity_poly.entity_id
_entity_poly.type
_entity_poly.pdbx_seq_one_letter_code
_entity_poly.pdbx_strand_id
1 'polypeptide(L)'
;MDEKALYEQSCGFFEKSFAYQYEENLKRHQEHLQRWKETVTYKRLASAAEHIEQIPLTDYQDYQEMAEFGATLQILIQQEPKKEGELLADYYCKLAKKLAHIVEDALPYELAVVVKTTGSTGTSKWLVHGEPFWENFRLDSIASGMLACSERWGETKLKIGDKGLNVVAPVPYLSGWSLVSSLPYFQPVPPLEVTDDIPDARKKFYLALRVMEKGEKVVCGGANAATFYMLFRYFTDQTAFFTDLYNSVDFGATKLYFLYRVLKSMFKARKNSNIFDILPLKGAIVGGADTKVYCEFFRNTFGIVPLQVYASSEAGIALLGTPDDKLDLIPNLRSVYFEFINDKGEIVALDEVKKDEVYEMVVTPFGSGLARYRSGDLFKIVKIRDDGLPIFSCEGRRMGVIDVYSYFRLTERMIAEALAQAGLKNSDKWAVIKQSSPQEHLHFLMEKEWDYSEAEAEKHIFNSLMRISQDFADYVKIFGIKKPSQLIKVEYLKQGAFTRYIMRAAKLGLPLGQLKAPKIIPMNRVDIFDLLRSV
;
A
#
# COMPACT_ATOMS: atom_id res chain seq x y z
N MET A 1 -29.87 -1.78 -10.17
CA MET A 1 -29.42 -2.24 -8.83
C MET A 1 -29.37 -1.02 -7.93
N ASP A 2 -29.93 -1.08 -6.73
CA ASP A 2 -29.90 0.01 -5.75
C ASP A 2 -28.71 -0.14 -4.78
N GLU A 3 -28.50 0.85 -3.90
CA GLU A 3 -27.39 0.84 -2.94
C GLU A 3 -27.45 -0.35 -1.97
N LYS A 4 -28.65 -0.77 -1.58
CA LYS A 4 -28.83 -1.85 -0.61
C LYS A 4 -28.42 -3.19 -1.22
N ALA A 5 -28.87 -3.48 -2.43
CA ALA A 5 -28.49 -4.68 -3.16
C ALA A 5 -26.98 -4.71 -3.45
N LEU A 6 -26.38 -3.57 -3.82
CA LEU A 6 -24.93 -3.47 -4.03
C LEU A 6 -24.14 -3.70 -2.73
N TYR A 7 -24.65 -3.21 -1.59
CA TYR A 7 -24.07 -3.46 -0.27
C TYR A 7 -24.16 -4.94 0.10
N GLU A 8 -25.33 -5.55 0.00
CA GLU A 8 -25.53 -6.98 0.30
C GLU A 8 -24.62 -7.87 -0.58
N GLN A 9 -24.50 -7.56 -1.87
CA GLN A 9 -23.65 -8.30 -2.81
C GLN A 9 -22.15 -8.19 -2.46
N SER A 10 -21.68 -6.98 -2.11
CA SER A 10 -20.25 -6.73 -1.92
C SER A 10 -19.77 -6.94 -0.48
N CYS A 11 -20.56 -6.54 0.51
CA CYS A 11 -20.21 -6.54 1.93
C CYS A 11 -20.79 -7.74 2.70
N GLY A 12 -21.90 -8.32 2.23
CA GLY A 12 -22.68 -9.32 2.99
C GLY A 12 -21.93 -10.60 3.36
N PHE A 13 -20.82 -10.92 2.67
CA PHE A 13 -19.92 -12.02 3.08
C PHE A 13 -19.22 -11.73 4.42
N PHE A 14 -18.75 -10.49 4.62
CA PHE A 14 -17.98 -10.10 5.81
C PHE A 14 -18.85 -9.96 7.07
N GLU A 15 -20.17 -9.83 6.90
CA GLU A 15 -21.14 -9.81 8.00
C GLU A 15 -21.45 -11.21 8.56
N LYS A 16 -21.07 -12.28 7.85
CA LYS A 16 -21.29 -13.65 8.32
C LYS A 16 -20.35 -13.98 9.48
N SER A 17 -20.71 -14.97 10.28
CA SER A 17 -19.83 -15.46 11.35
C SER A 17 -18.50 -15.96 10.78
N PHE A 18 -17.43 -15.89 11.59
CA PHE A 18 -16.13 -16.43 11.19
C PHE A 18 -16.23 -17.90 10.76
N ALA A 19 -16.96 -18.72 11.53
CA ALA A 19 -17.17 -20.13 11.19
C ALA A 19 -17.73 -20.33 9.76
N TYR A 20 -18.74 -19.54 9.37
CA TYR A 20 -19.30 -19.60 8.02
C TYR A 20 -18.27 -19.16 6.97
N GLN A 21 -17.60 -18.03 7.21
CA GLN A 21 -16.60 -17.50 6.27
C GLN A 21 -15.43 -18.49 6.07
N TYR A 22 -15.01 -19.15 7.15
CA TYR A 22 -13.92 -20.12 7.15
C TYR A 22 -14.31 -21.44 6.48
N GLU A 23 -15.52 -21.97 6.74
CA GLU A 23 -16.05 -23.15 6.05
C GLU A 23 -16.13 -22.92 4.53
N GLU A 24 -16.68 -21.78 4.11
CA GLU A 24 -16.74 -21.41 2.70
C GLU A 24 -15.35 -21.23 2.07
N ASN A 25 -14.40 -20.69 2.83
CA ASN A 25 -13.00 -20.57 2.38
C ASN A 25 -12.36 -21.93 2.14
N LEU A 26 -12.51 -22.87 3.08
CA LEU A 26 -11.97 -24.22 2.96
C LEU A 26 -12.58 -24.97 1.76
N LYS A 27 -13.89 -24.84 1.55
CA LYS A 27 -14.56 -25.42 0.37
C LYS A 27 -14.01 -24.84 -0.93
N ARG A 28 -13.95 -23.51 -1.05
CA ARG A 28 -13.38 -22.84 -2.23
C ARG A 28 -11.92 -23.20 -2.45
N HIS A 29 -11.16 -23.36 -1.37
CA HIS A 29 -9.77 -23.78 -1.43
C HIS A 29 -9.63 -25.19 -2.00
N GLN A 30 -10.45 -26.15 -1.56
CA GLN A 30 -10.47 -27.51 -2.13
C GLN A 30 -10.83 -27.50 -3.62
N GLU A 31 -11.87 -26.76 -4.01
CA GLU A 31 -12.29 -26.62 -5.42
C GLU A 31 -11.19 -25.98 -6.27
N HIS A 32 -10.55 -24.93 -5.75
CA HIS A 32 -9.46 -24.24 -6.40
C HIS A 32 -8.24 -25.15 -6.57
N LEU A 33 -7.85 -25.86 -5.52
CA LEU A 33 -6.70 -26.75 -5.53
C LEU A 33 -6.90 -27.91 -6.51
N GLN A 34 -8.12 -28.45 -6.62
CA GLN A 34 -8.44 -29.51 -7.58
C GLN A 34 -8.16 -29.06 -9.03
N ARG A 35 -8.55 -27.84 -9.39
CA ARG A 35 -8.25 -27.27 -10.71
C ARG A 35 -6.77 -26.92 -10.86
N TRP A 36 -6.15 -26.37 -9.80
CA TRP A 36 -4.73 -26.02 -9.82
C TRP A 36 -3.82 -27.23 -10.06
N LYS A 37 -4.21 -28.42 -9.58
CA LYS A 37 -3.52 -29.69 -9.83
C LYS A 37 -3.45 -30.09 -11.32
N GLU A 38 -4.26 -29.49 -12.18
CA GLU A 38 -4.23 -29.76 -13.63
C GLU A 38 -3.16 -28.95 -14.37
N THR A 39 -2.65 -27.89 -13.73
CA THR A 39 -1.73 -26.92 -14.34
C THR A 39 -0.32 -27.48 -14.57
N VAL A 40 0.41 -26.90 -15.52
CA VAL A 40 1.84 -27.21 -15.73
C VAL A 40 2.70 -26.82 -14.53
N THR A 41 2.33 -25.77 -13.81
CA THR A 41 3.02 -25.34 -12.59
C THR A 41 2.94 -26.41 -11.51
N TYR A 42 1.75 -26.97 -11.25
CA TYR A 42 1.63 -28.09 -10.31
C TYR A 42 2.48 -29.29 -10.72
N LYS A 43 2.39 -29.70 -12.01
CA LYS A 43 3.15 -30.85 -12.52
C LYS A 43 4.66 -30.68 -12.30
N ARG A 44 5.16 -29.45 -12.45
CA ARG A 44 6.56 -29.07 -12.24
C ARG A 44 6.97 -29.07 -10.77
N LEU A 45 6.16 -28.48 -9.89
CA LEU A 45 6.57 -28.16 -8.50
C LEU A 45 6.10 -29.18 -7.46
N ALA A 46 4.98 -29.84 -7.71
CA ALA A 46 4.22 -30.53 -6.67
C ALA A 46 3.51 -31.80 -7.16
N SER A 47 3.94 -32.41 -8.26
CA SER A 47 3.29 -33.60 -8.84
C SER A 47 3.18 -34.79 -7.87
N ALA A 48 4.06 -34.87 -6.87
CA ALA A 48 4.04 -35.89 -5.82
C ALA A 48 3.25 -35.47 -4.55
N ALA A 49 2.66 -34.27 -4.52
CA ALA A 49 1.92 -33.77 -3.36
C ALA A 49 0.49 -34.31 -3.35
N GLU A 50 0.16 -35.10 -2.34
CA GLU A 50 -1.20 -35.55 -2.05
C GLU A 50 -1.98 -34.47 -1.30
N HIS A 51 -1.30 -33.77 -0.39
CA HIS A 51 -1.85 -32.72 0.49
C HIS A 51 -1.19 -31.35 0.24
N ILE A 52 -1.86 -30.26 0.64
CA ILE A 52 -1.35 -28.91 0.39
C ILE A 52 -0.04 -28.64 1.12
N GLU A 53 0.13 -29.20 2.32
CA GLU A 53 1.30 -29.02 3.16
C GLU A 53 2.57 -29.55 2.49
N GLN A 54 2.42 -30.49 1.54
CA GLN A 54 3.49 -31.09 0.74
C GLN A 54 3.84 -30.26 -0.50
N ILE A 55 2.98 -29.34 -0.93
CA ILE A 55 3.30 -28.38 -2.01
C ILE A 55 4.37 -27.44 -1.46
N PRO A 56 5.51 -27.22 -2.13
CA PRO A 56 6.51 -26.29 -1.62
C PRO A 56 5.94 -24.86 -1.52
N LEU A 57 6.44 -24.08 -0.57
CA LEU A 57 6.23 -22.63 -0.60
C LEU A 57 6.79 -22.07 -1.92
N THR A 58 6.04 -21.18 -2.57
CA THR A 58 6.42 -20.63 -3.87
C THR A 58 6.76 -19.15 -3.79
N ASP A 59 7.52 -18.68 -4.77
CA ASP A 59 7.72 -17.27 -5.08
C ASP A 59 7.55 -16.99 -6.58
N TYR A 60 7.84 -15.76 -7.04
CA TYR A 60 7.61 -15.39 -8.43
C TYR A 60 8.42 -16.18 -9.46
N GLN A 61 9.60 -16.69 -9.09
CA GLN A 61 10.48 -17.43 -9.99
C GLN A 61 9.91 -18.79 -10.39
N ASP A 62 8.99 -19.32 -9.59
CA ASP A 62 8.31 -20.59 -9.83
C ASP A 62 7.28 -20.52 -10.96
N TYR A 63 6.89 -19.32 -11.38
CA TYR A 63 5.82 -19.05 -12.37
C TYR A 63 6.41 -18.54 -13.70
N GLN A 64 7.19 -19.40 -14.36
CA GLN A 64 7.91 -19.09 -15.60
C GLN A 64 7.00 -18.57 -16.71
N GLU A 65 5.80 -19.14 -16.82
CA GLU A 65 4.79 -18.80 -17.82
C GLU A 65 4.29 -17.35 -17.65
N MET A 66 4.17 -16.87 -16.40
CA MET A 66 3.82 -15.47 -16.11
C MET A 66 4.96 -14.52 -16.47
N ALA A 67 6.22 -14.94 -16.26
CA ALA A 67 7.39 -14.17 -16.63
C ALA A 67 7.52 -14.05 -18.16
N GLU A 68 7.32 -15.15 -18.89
CA GLU A 68 7.28 -15.19 -20.36
C GLU A 68 6.17 -14.31 -20.90
N PHE A 69 4.94 -14.46 -20.39
CA PHE A 69 3.81 -13.61 -20.76
C PHE A 69 4.14 -12.12 -20.56
N GLY A 70 4.73 -11.77 -19.42
CA GLY A 70 5.13 -10.39 -19.11
C GLY A 70 6.22 -9.83 -20.02
N ALA A 71 7.16 -10.67 -20.47
CA ALA A 71 8.20 -10.28 -21.43
C ALA A 71 7.60 -10.04 -22.82
N THR A 72 6.76 -10.97 -23.30
CA THR A 72 6.09 -10.88 -24.59
C THR A 72 5.11 -9.71 -24.64
N LEU A 73 4.36 -9.48 -23.55
CA LEU A 73 3.46 -8.33 -23.43
C LEU A 73 4.22 -7.00 -23.54
N GLN A 74 5.41 -6.89 -22.94
CA GLN A 74 6.23 -5.67 -23.05
C GLN A 74 6.66 -5.38 -24.49
N ILE A 75 7.00 -6.41 -25.26
CA ILE A 75 7.31 -6.28 -26.69
C ILE A 75 6.06 -5.82 -27.45
N LEU A 76 4.91 -6.44 -27.17
CA LEU A 76 3.66 -6.13 -27.83
C LEU A 76 3.18 -4.70 -27.55
N ILE A 77 3.38 -4.19 -26.34
CA ILE A 77 3.08 -2.79 -25.98
C ILE A 77 3.87 -1.80 -26.84
N GLN A 78 5.12 -2.13 -27.20
CA GLN A 78 5.94 -1.29 -28.08
C GLN A 78 5.49 -1.34 -29.54
N GLN A 79 5.00 -2.50 -29.99
CA GLN A 79 4.55 -2.71 -31.38
C GLN A 79 3.14 -2.19 -31.62
N GLU A 80 2.26 -2.31 -30.63
CA GLU A 80 0.86 -1.94 -30.69
C GLU A 80 0.53 -0.92 -29.59
N PRO A 81 0.87 0.36 -29.76
CA PRO A 81 0.57 1.38 -28.76
C PRO A 81 -0.95 1.57 -28.59
N LYS A 82 -1.35 2.02 -27.39
CA LYS A 82 -2.74 2.36 -27.06
C LYS A 82 -3.29 3.38 -28.06
N LYS A 83 -4.52 3.15 -28.54
CA LYS A 83 -5.19 4.09 -29.45
C LYS A 83 -5.68 5.33 -28.67
N GLU A 84 -5.81 6.45 -29.38
CA GLU A 84 -6.43 7.66 -28.81
C GLU A 84 -7.87 7.35 -28.39
N GLY A 85 -8.25 7.77 -27.17
CA GLY A 85 -9.56 7.51 -26.58
C GLY A 85 -9.80 6.08 -26.07
N GLU A 86 -8.89 5.14 -26.29
CA GLU A 86 -8.98 3.78 -25.72
C GLU A 86 -8.62 3.79 -24.23
N LEU A 87 -9.45 3.19 -23.37
CA LEU A 87 -9.12 3.04 -21.94
C LEU A 87 -7.96 2.05 -21.76
N LEU A 88 -7.14 2.26 -20.73
CA LEU A 88 -6.04 1.33 -20.43
C LEU A 88 -6.56 -0.08 -20.11
N ALA A 89 -7.72 -0.19 -19.44
CA ALA A 89 -8.36 -1.48 -19.19
C ALA A 89 -8.63 -2.26 -20.48
N ASP A 90 -9.29 -1.62 -21.45
CA ASP A 90 -9.60 -2.23 -22.75
C ASP A 90 -8.35 -2.58 -23.54
N TYR A 91 -7.36 -1.69 -23.52
CA TYR A 91 -6.07 -1.88 -24.16
C TYR A 91 -5.36 -3.13 -23.62
N TYR A 92 -5.19 -3.24 -22.30
CA TYR A 92 -4.52 -4.38 -21.69
C TYR A 92 -5.32 -5.67 -21.83
N CYS A 93 -6.65 -5.63 -21.73
CA CYS A 93 -7.51 -6.79 -22.01
C CYS A 93 -7.34 -7.30 -23.44
N LYS A 94 -7.31 -6.39 -24.42
CA LYS A 94 -7.09 -6.74 -25.84
C LYS A 94 -5.72 -7.40 -26.05
N LEU A 95 -4.66 -6.86 -25.46
CA LEU A 95 -3.32 -7.45 -25.59
C LEU A 95 -3.25 -8.80 -24.87
N ALA A 96 -3.80 -8.91 -23.65
CA ALA A 96 -3.80 -10.13 -22.87
C ALA A 96 -4.50 -11.28 -23.61
N LYS A 97 -5.64 -11.02 -24.28
CA LYS A 97 -6.35 -12.02 -25.10
C LYS A 97 -5.48 -12.62 -26.21
N LYS A 98 -4.62 -11.82 -26.86
CA LYS A 98 -3.70 -12.33 -27.90
C LYS A 98 -2.63 -13.26 -27.32
N LEU A 99 -2.29 -13.08 -26.06
CA LEU A 99 -1.23 -13.79 -25.34
C LEU A 99 -1.74 -14.88 -24.41
N ALA A 100 -3.06 -15.14 -24.39
CA ALA A 100 -3.68 -16.09 -23.47
C ALA A 100 -3.08 -17.51 -23.59
N HIS A 101 -2.73 -17.92 -24.81
CA HIS A 101 -2.08 -19.22 -25.10
C HIS A 101 -0.76 -19.45 -24.34
N ILE A 102 -0.07 -18.40 -23.88
CA ILE A 102 1.17 -18.54 -23.09
C ILE A 102 0.88 -19.08 -21.69
N VAL A 103 -0.31 -18.79 -21.15
CA VAL A 103 -0.66 -19.04 -19.74
C VAL A 103 -1.88 -19.97 -19.59
N GLU A 104 -2.43 -20.49 -20.69
CA GLU A 104 -3.66 -21.31 -20.67
C GLU A 104 -3.49 -22.58 -19.83
N ASP A 105 -2.33 -23.24 -19.92
CA ASP A 105 -2.01 -24.43 -19.14
C ASP A 105 -1.48 -24.12 -17.72
N ALA A 106 -1.14 -22.85 -17.45
CA ALA A 106 -0.60 -22.40 -16.17
C ALA A 106 -1.67 -21.80 -15.24
N LEU A 107 -2.81 -21.39 -15.80
CA LEU A 107 -3.94 -20.87 -15.04
C LEU A 107 -5.02 -21.94 -14.88
N PRO A 108 -5.56 -22.14 -13.65
CA PRO A 108 -6.68 -23.06 -13.44
C PRO A 108 -8.03 -22.56 -14.00
N TYR A 109 -8.06 -21.36 -14.58
CA TYR A 109 -9.25 -20.67 -15.08
C TYR A 109 -8.88 -19.80 -16.30
N GLU A 110 -9.89 -19.40 -17.07
CA GLU A 110 -9.71 -18.50 -18.20
C GLU A 110 -9.10 -17.15 -17.75
N LEU A 111 -8.09 -16.69 -18.48
CA LEU A 111 -7.39 -15.42 -18.24
C LEU A 111 -8.36 -14.24 -18.26
N ALA A 112 -8.46 -13.49 -17.16
CA ALA A 112 -9.34 -12.34 -17.04
C ALA A 112 -8.60 -11.02 -16.84
N VAL A 113 -7.52 -11.01 -16.06
CA VAL A 113 -6.83 -9.77 -15.69
C VAL A 113 -5.31 -9.94 -15.70
N VAL A 114 -4.63 -8.93 -16.24
CA VAL A 114 -3.18 -8.78 -16.20
C VAL A 114 -2.81 -7.67 -15.24
N VAL A 115 -1.91 -7.96 -14.30
CA VAL A 115 -1.51 -7.02 -13.25
C VAL A 115 0.01 -6.85 -13.27
N LYS A 116 0.47 -5.61 -13.16
CA LYS A 116 1.88 -5.29 -12.95
C LYS A 116 2.11 -4.86 -11.51
N THR A 117 3.10 -5.45 -10.86
CA THR A 117 3.55 -4.99 -9.54
C THR A 117 4.34 -3.68 -9.66
N THR A 118 4.33 -2.90 -8.58
CA THR A 118 5.04 -1.61 -8.53
C THR A 118 6.57 -1.77 -8.46
N GLY A 119 7.08 -2.96 -8.13
CA GLY A 119 8.52 -3.22 -8.01
C GLY A 119 9.17 -2.57 -6.78
N SER A 120 8.41 -2.36 -5.70
CA SER A 120 8.89 -1.67 -4.49
C SER A 120 10.14 -2.29 -3.84
N THR A 121 10.43 -3.57 -4.08
CA THR A 121 11.61 -4.28 -3.57
C THR A 121 12.55 -4.80 -4.66
N GLY A 122 12.37 -4.38 -5.92
CA GLY A 122 13.15 -4.90 -7.04
C GLY A 122 12.49 -4.65 -8.40
N THR A 123 12.60 -5.60 -9.32
CA THR A 123 11.97 -5.48 -10.63
C THR A 123 10.45 -5.60 -10.52
N SER A 124 9.73 -4.89 -11.40
CA SER A 124 8.29 -5.10 -11.55
C SER A 124 8.03 -6.48 -12.15
N LYS A 125 7.25 -7.28 -11.44
CA LYS A 125 6.67 -8.56 -11.85
C LYS A 125 5.37 -8.34 -12.63
N TRP A 126 5.13 -9.18 -13.63
CA TRP A 126 3.84 -9.31 -14.31
C TRP A 126 3.11 -10.56 -13.81
N LEU A 127 1.85 -10.40 -13.47
CA LEU A 127 0.98 -11.43 -12.96
C LEU A 127 -0.26 -11.50 -13.83
N VAL A 128 -0.80 -12.72 -13.94
CA VAL A 128 -2.05 -12.97 -14.62
C VAL A 128 -2.98 -13.74 -13.70
N HIS A 129 -4.26 -13.39 -13.74
CA HIS A 129 -5.28 -14.04 -12.93
C HIS A 129 -6.50 -14.36 -13.77
N GLY A 130 -7.18 -15.44 -13.40
CA GLY A 130 -8.38 -15.90 -14.07
C GLY A 130 -9.65 -15.22 -13.57
N GLU A 131 -10.77 -15.57 -14.21
CA GLU A 131 -12.08 -14.97 -13.97
C GLU A 131 -12.51 -14.90 -12.49
N PRO A 132 -12.38 -15.97 -11.66
CA PRO A 132 -12.83 -15.89 -10.27
C PRO A 132 -12.06 -14.88 -9.43
N PHE A 133 -10.77 -14.68 -9.74
CA PHE A 133 -9.97 -13.67 -9.06
C PHE A 133 -10.49 -12.26 -9.39
N TRP A 134 -10.78 -12.01 -10.67
CA TRP A 134 -11.31 -10.72 -11.11
C TRP A 134 -12.68 -10.43 -10.48
N GLU A 135 -13.59 -11.39 -10.47
CA GLU A 135 -14.92 -11.19 -9.89
C GLU A 135 -14.85 -10.93 -8.38
N ASN A 136 -14.07 -11.73 -7.65
CA ASN A 136 -13.83 -11.49 -6.22
C ASN A 136 -13.21 -10.11 -5.98
N PHE A 137 -12.17 -9.76 -6.72
CA PHE A 137 -11.49 -8.47 -6.58
C PHE A 137 -12.40 -7.27 -6.89
N ARG A 138 -13.31 -7.41 -7.88
CA ARG A 138 -14.31 -6.40 -8.21
C ARG A 138 -15.26 -6.17 -7.03
N LEU A 139 -15.77 -7.25 -6.43
CA LEU A 139 -16.63 -7.18 -5.24
C LEU A 139 -15.87 -6.62 -4.03
N ASP A 140 -14.63 -7.05 -3.80
CA ASP A 140 -13.79 -6.59 -2.69
C ASP A 140 -13.46 -5.08 -2.79
N SER A 141 -13.21 -4.59 -4.00
CA SER A 141 -12.93 -3.17 -4.25
C SER A 141 -14.16 -2.30 -3.92
N ILE A 142 -15.34 -2.73 -4.35
CA ILE A 142 -16.60 -2.05 -4.04
C ILE A 142 -16.87 -2.12 -2.52
N ALA A 143 -16.69 -3.29 -1.91
CA ALA A 143 -16.87 -3.48 -0.48
C ALA A 143 -15.97 -2.55 0.33
N SER A 144 -14.69 -2.42 -0.04
CA SER A 144 -13.75 -1.51 0.62
C SER A 144 -14.23 -0.06 0.60
N GLY A 145 -14.79 0.39 -0.53
CA GLY A 145 -15.40 1.73 -0.65
C GLY A 145 -16.61 1.90 0.26
N MET A 146 -17.50 0.91 0.26
CA MET A 146 -18.72 0.93 1.08
C MET A 146 -18.41 0.91 2.57
N LEU A 147 -17.56 -0.02 3.02
CA LEU A 147 -17.14 -0.17 4.42
C LEU A 147 -16.38 1.07 4.91
N ALA A 148 -15.57 1.71 4.06
CA ALA A 148 -14.91 2.96 4.43
C ALA A 148 -15.90 4.08 4.77
N CYS A 149 -17.06 4.07 4.13
CA CYS A 149 -18.15 5.02 4.34
C CYS A 149 -19.25 4.51 5.28
N SER A 150 -19.01 3.41 6.01
CA SER A 150 -19.94 2.79 6.95
C SER A 150 -19.51 3.08 8.39
N GLU A 151 -20.46 3.36 9.29
CA GLU A 151 -20.19 3.42 10.74
C GLU A 151 -20.64 2.14 11.46
N ARG A 152 -21.50 1.35 10.81
CA ARG A 152 -22.05 0.08 11.29
C ARG A 152 -22.21 -0.88 10.11
N TRP A 153 -22.32 -2.16 10.40
CA TRP A 153 -22.73 -3.16 9.42
C TRP A 153 -24.17 -2.91 8.93
N GLY A 154 -24.46 -3.29 7.68
CA GLY A 154 -25.77 -3.14 7.05
C GLY A 154 -26.08 -1.74 6.50
N GLU A 155 -25.20 -0.75 6.67
CA GLU A 155 -25.42 0.62 6.20
C GLU A 155 -24.18 1.22 5.53
N THR A 156 -24.37 2.16 4.60
CA THR A 156 -23.27 2.97 4.05
C THR A 156 -23.75 4.37 3.65
N LYS A 157 -22.88 5.37 3.89
CA LYS A 157 -23.08 6.76 3.43
C LYS A 157 -22.76 6.92 1.94
N LEU A 158 -22.01 5.97 1.35
CA LEU A 158 -21.67 5.96 -0.07
C LEU A 158 -22.93 5.67 -0.91
N LYS A 159 -23.13 6.44 -1.97
CA LYS A 159 -24.29 6.39 -2.87
C LYS A 159 -23.85 6.15 -4.30
N ILE A 160 -24.71 5.52 -5.09
CA ILE A 160 -24.44 5.35 -6.53
C ILE A 160 -24.35 6.75 -7.17
N GLY A 161 -23.35 6.96 -8.02
CA GLY A 161 -23.02 8.25 -8.64
C GLY A 161 -22.12 9.14 -7.79
N ASP A 162 -21.76 8.74 -6.56
CA ASP A 162 -20.80 9.47 -5.74
C ASP A 162 -19.44 9.59 -6.45
N LYS A 163 -18.76 10.71 -6.19
CA LYS A 163 -17.48 11.08 -6.80
C LYS A 163 -16.30 10.63 -5.96
N GLY A 164 -15.49 9.74 -6.52
CA GLY A 164 -14.31 9.13 -5.88
C GLY A 164 -12.99 9.74 -6.35
N LEU A 165 -11.99 9.85 -5.47
CA LEU A 165 -10.67 10.37 -5.79
C LEU A 165 -9.92 9.44 -6.76
N ASN A 166 -9.50 9.97 -7.91
CA ASN A 166 -8.69 9.25 -8.90
C ASN A 166 -7.27 9.82 -8.97
N VAL A 167 -6.43 9.41 -8.02
CA VAL A 167 -4.99 9.74 -7.98
C VAL A 167 -4.10 8.50 -7.90
N VAL A 168 -4.70 7.31 -8.01
CA VAL A 168 -4.01 6.03 -7.96
C VAL A 168 -3.26 5.72 -9.25
N ALA A 169 -2.34 4.76 -9.18
CA ALA A 169 -1.67 4.23 -10.35
C ALA A 169 -2.71 3.61 -11.33
N PRO A 170 -2.64 3.89 -12.65
CA PRO A 170 -3.62 3.39 -13.61
C PRO A 170 -3.41 1.90 -13.92
N VAL A 171 -4.28 1.31 -14.75
CA VAL A 171 -4.05 -0.03 -15.32
C VAL A 171 -2.69 -0.02 -16.05
N PRO A 172 -1.82 -1.04 -15.87
CA PRO A 172 -2.09 -2.39 -15.37
C PRO A 172 -1.80 -2.59 -13.87
N TYR A 173 -1.66 -1.53 -13.08
CA TYR A 173 -1.53 -1.69 -11.63
C TYR A 173 -2.88 -2.07 -11.00
N LEU A 174 -2.83 -2.87 -9.93
CA LEU A 174 -4.03 -3.35 -9.24
C LEU A 174 -4.96 -2.21 -8.79
N SER A 175 -4.40 -1.08 -8.38
CA SER A 175 -5.20 0.09 -7.97
C SER A 175 -5.97 0.73 -9.13
N GLY A 176 -5.45 0.65 -10.35
CA GLY A 176 -6.18 1.06 -11.56
C GLY A 176 -7.33 0.11 -11.87
N TRP A 177 -7.09 -1.20 -11.73
CA TRP A 177 -8.14 -2.22 -11.83
C TRP A 177 -9.23 -2.06 -10.76
N SER A 178 -8.86 -1.66 -9.55
CA SER A 178 -9.82 -1.32 -8.48
C SER A 178 -10.72 -0.16 -8.90
N LEU A 179 -10.17 0.88 -9.54
CA LEU A 179 -10.97 1.98 -10.06
C LEU A 179 -11.92 1.52 -11.17
N VAL A 180 -11.43 0.71 -12.12
CA VAL A 180 -12.24 0.11 -13.21
C VAL A 180 -13.42 -0.68 -12.65
N SER A 181 -13.19 -1.47 -11.60
CA SER A 181 -14.23 -2.27 -10.94
C SER A 181 -15.42 -1.45 -10.41
N SER A 182 -15.15 -0.18 -10.10
CA SER A 182 -16.05 0.73 -9.40
C SER A 182 -16.83 1.67 -10.35
N LEU A 183 -16.40 1.77 -11.62
CA LEU A 183 -17.00 2.64 -12.64
C LEU A 183 -18.51 2.46 -12.86
N PRO A 184 -19.08 1.24 -12.78
CA PRO A 184 -20.53 1.07 -12.95
C PRO A 184 -21.36 1.79 -11.87
N TYR A 185 -20.75 2.14 -10.74
CA TYR A 185 -21.45 2.68 -9.57
C TYR A 185 -20.94 4.05 -9.13
N PHE A 186 -19.69 4.42 -9.41
CA PHE A 186 -19.06 5.63 -8.89
C PHE A 186 -18.32 6.41 -9.98
N GLN A 187 -18.19 7.73 -9.78
CA GLN A 187 -17.58 8.64 -10.75
C GLN A 187 -16.14 9.00 -10.32
N PRO A 188 -15.10 8.64 -11.09
CA PRO A 188 -13.73 9.03 -10.78
C PRO A 188 -13.51 10.53 -11.00
N VAL A 189 -12.79 11.17 -10.08
CA VAL A 189 -12.38 12.58 -10.15
C VAL A 189 -10.86 12.69 -9.99
N PRO A 190 -10.10 13.05 -11.04
CA PRO A 190 -10.56 13.33 -12.41
C PRO A 190 -11.11 12.08 -13.15
N PRO A 191 -11.85 12.27 -14.25
CA PRO A 191 -12.39 11.17 -15.06
C PRO A 191 -11.29 10.21 -15.56
N LEU A 192 -11.61 8.91 -15.67
CA LEU A 192 -10.63 7.88 -16.02
C LEU A 192 -10.04 8.13 -17.41
N GLU A 193 -10.88 8.52 -18.36
CA GLU A 193 -10.56 8.81 -19.76
C GLU A 193 -9.46 9.87 -19.87
N VAL A 194 -9.44 10.83 -18.94
CA VAL A 194 -8.41 11.87 -18.90
C VAL A 194 -7.15 11.37 -18.22
N THR A 195 -7.29 10.58 -17.16
CA THR A 195 -6.13 10.14 -16.37
C THR A 195 -5.34 9.00 -17.00
N ASP A 196 -5.97 8.19 -17.85
CA ASP A 196 -5.33 7.09 -18.57
C ASP A 196 -4.33 7.58 -19.62
N ASP A 197 -4.47 8.83 -20.07
CA ASP A 197 -3.54 9.50 -20.97
C ASP A 197 -2.44 10.28 -20.22
N ILE A 198 -2.37 10.15 -18.89
CA ILE A 198 -1.38 10.85 -18.05
C ILE A 198 -0.49 9.83 -17.31
N PRO A 199 0.66 9.45 -17.91
CA PRO A 199 1.60 8.52 -17.27
C PRO A 199 2.26 9.08 -16.00
N ASP A 200 2.44 10.41 -15.90
CA ASP A 200 3.10 11.05 -14.76
C ASP A 200 2.12 11.23 -13.60
N ALA A 201 2.32 10.45 -12.53
CA ALA A 201 1.49 10.50 -11.32
C ALA A 201 1.39 11.90 -10.68
N ARG A 202 2.43 12.75 -10.80
CA ARG A 202 2.38 14.12 -10.28
C ARG A 202 1.45 14.98 -11.12
N LYS A 203 1.49 14.84 -12.46
CA LYS A 203 0.55 15.55 -13.35
C LYS A 203 -0.89 15.15 -13.04
N LYS A 204 -1.14 13.86 -12.78
CA LYS A 204 -2.45 13.35 -12.35
C LYS A 204 -2.90 13.96 -11.02
N PHE A 205 -2.01 14.02 -10.03
CA PHE A 205 -2.29 14.68 -8.74
C PHE A 205 -2.64 16.17 -8.91
N TYR A 206 -1.86 16.93 -9.69
CA TYR A 206 -2.17 18.34 -9.95
C TYR A 206 -3.44 18.55 -10.76
N LEU A 207 -3.79 17.61 -11.66
CA LEU A 207 -5.07 17.64 -12.34
C LEU A 207 -6.23 17.47 -11.34
N ALA A 208 -6.12 16.52 -10.41
CA ALA A 208 -7.09 16.32 -9.33
C ALA A 208 -7.30 17.61 -8.53
N LEU A 209 -6.20 18.26 -8.11
CA LEU A 209 -6.26 19.55 -7.42
C LEU A 209 -7.00 20.62 -8.24
N ARG A 210 -6.70 20.72 -9.54
CA ARG A 210 -7.31 21.73 -10.41
C ARG A 210 -8.81 21.51 -10.61
N VAL A 211 -9.25 20.27 -10.79
CA VAL A 211 -10.70 19.99 -10.95
C VAL A 211 -11.46 20.25 -9.65
N MET A 212 -10.86 19.91 -8.50
CA MET A 212 -11.42 20.24 -7.19
C MET A 212 -11.47 21.75 -6.93
N GLU A 213 -10.44 22.51 -7.31
CA GLU A 213 -10.48 23.99 -7.26
C GLU A 213 -11.60 24.60 -8.09
N LYS A 214 -12.04 23.92 -9.16
CA LYS A 214 -13.16 24.35 -10.01
C LYS A 214 -14.53 23.98 -9.44
N GLY A 215 -14.59 23.30 -8.30
CA GLY A 215 -15.84 22.96 -7.60
C GLY A 215 -16.23 21.49 -7.66
N GLU A 216 -15.40 20.62 -8.25
CA GLU A 216 -15.62 19.18 -8.14
C GLU A 216 -15.45 18.71 -6.69
N LYS A 217 -16.46 18.02 -6.16
CA LYS A 217 -16.45 17.52 -4.78
C LYS A 217 -16.19 16.04 -4.76
N VAL A 218 -15.19 15.63 -3.98
CA VAL A 218 -14.82 14.23 -3.78
C VAL A 218 -15.30 13.77 -2.41
N VAL A 219 -16.04 12.66 -2.38
CA VAL A 219 -16.68 12.14 -1.17
C VAL A 219 -16.06 10.85 -0.66
N CYS A 220 -15.25 10.16 -1.47
CA CYS A 220 -14.51 8.98 -1.05
C CYS A 220 -13.22 8.85 -1.88
N GLY A 221 -12.29 7.98 -1.47
CA GLY A 221 -11.10 7.73 -2.25
C GLY A 221 -10.12 6.77 -1.59
N GLY A 222 -9.31 6.11 -2.41
CA GLY A 222 -8.19 5.28 -1.97
C GLY A 222 -6.86 5.92 -2.29
N ALA A 223 -6.00 6.14 -1.30
CA ALA A 223 -4.62 6.59 -1.49
C ALA A 223 -3.78 6.30 -0.24
N ASN A 224 -2.46 6.49 -0.33
CA ASN A 224 -1.65 6.54 0.89
C ASN A 224 -2.06 7.75 1.76
N ALA A 225 -1.92 7.63 3.08
CA ALA A 225 -2.37 8.66 4.02
C ALA A 225 -1.69 10.02 3.80
N ALA A 226 -0.40 10.00 3.43
CA ALA A 226 0.37 11.21 3.07
C ALA A 226 -0.25 11.98 1.89
N THR A 227 -0.88 11.31 0.92
CA THR A 227 -1.55 11.95 -0.21
C THR A 227 -2.76 12.76 0.25
N PHE A 228 -3.56 12.23 1.18
CA PHE A 228 -4.68 12.97 1.77
C PHE A 228 -4.19 14.17 2.59
N TYR A 229 -3.10 14.00 3.35
CA TYR A 229 -2.46 15.11 4.05
C TYR A 229 -1.98 16.21 3.09
N MET A 230 -1.40 15.81 1.95
CA MET A 230 -0.93 16.73 0.93
C MET A 230 -2.08 17.48 0.23
N LEU A 231 -3.21 16.80 -0.04
CA LEU A 231 -4.45 17.43 -0.51
C LEU A 231 -4.97 18.45 0.50
N PHE A 232 -5.03 18.08 1.78
CA PHE A 232 -5.45 18.98 2.85
C PHE A 232 -4.59 20.25 2.87
N ARG A 233 -3.25 20.11 2.95
CA ARG A 233 -2.32 21.25 2.96
C ARG A 233 -2.49 22.16 1.76
N TYR A 234 -2.72 21.59 0.57
CA TYR A 234 -2.98 22.38 -0.63
C TYR A 234 -4.20 23.29 -0.49
N PHE A 235 -5.28 22.84 0.16
CA PHE A 235 -6.52 23.62 0.24
C PHE A 235 -6.60 24.53 1.47
N THR A 236 -5.89 24.19 2.55
CA THR A 236 -5.94 24.95 3.81
C THR A 236 -4.76 25.91 4.02
N ASP A 237 -3.59 25.59 3.46
CA ASP A 237 -2.41 26.46 3.54
C ASP A 237 -1.58 26.41 2.24
N GLN A 238 -2.10 27.07 1.20
CA GLN A 238 -1.43 27.17 -0.10
C GLN A 238 -0.04 27.80 0.01
N THR A 239 0.16 28.77 0.90
CA THR A 239 1.44 29.48 1.03
C THR A 239 2.52 28.56 1.58
N ALA A 240 2.25 27.82 2.66
CA ALA A 240 3.20 26.85 3.17
C ALA A 240 3.42 25.71 2.17
N PHE A 241 2.35 25.20 1.54
CA PHE A 241 2.44 24.15 0.52
C PHE A 241 3.38 24.52 -0.65
N PHE A 242 3.20 25.70 -1.25
CA PHE A 242 4.06 26.13 -2.35
C PHE A 242 5.46 26.56 -1.91
N THR A 243 5.61 27.08 -0.69
CA THR A 243 6.93 27.40 -0.12
C THR A 243 7.77 26.13 0.02
N ASP A 244 7.19 25.04 0.52
CA ASP A 244 7.88 23.76 0.62
C ASP A 244 8.33 23.26 -0.76
N LEU A 245 7.45 23.33 -1.76
CA LEU A 245 7.80 22.96 -3.13
C LEU A 245 8.86 23.86 -3.75
N TYR A 246 8.81 25.17 -3.52
CA TYR A 246 9.82 26.14 -3.95
C TYR A 246 11.19 25.84 -3.35
N ASN A 247 11.24 25.53 -2.05
CA ASN A 247 12.48 25.15 -1.36
C ASN A 247 12.99 23.79 -1.81
N SER A 248 12.09 22.93 -2.31
CA SER A 248 12.42 21.57 -2.70
C SER A 248 13.06 21.42 -4.08
N VAL A 249 12.92 22.41 -4.96
CA VAL A 249 13.43 22.34 -6.34
C VAL A 249 14.66 23.22 -6.55
N ASP A 250 15.51 22.80 -7.49
CA ASP A 250 16.67 23.57 -7.94
C ASP A 250 16.27 24.80 -8.75
N PHE A 251 17.21 25.73 -8.94
CA PHE A 251 16.98 26.96 -9.70
C PHE A 251 16.59 26.64 -11.16
N GLY A 252 15.49 27.24 -11.62
CA GLY A 252 14.96 27.03 -12.97
C GLY A 252 13.48 27.43 -13.08
N ALA A 253 12.87 27.11 -14.22
CA ALA A 253 11.47 27.47 -14.51
C ALA A 253 10.48 26.95 -13.46
N THR A 254 10.68 25.72 -12.95
CA THR A 254 9.85 25.13 -11.89
C THR A 254 9.92 25.93 -10.59
N LYS A 255 11.11 26.40 -10.21
CA LYS A 255 11.30 27.21 -9.00
C LYS A 255 10.64 28.59 -9.15
N LEU A 256 10.80 29.22 -10.32
CA LEU A 256 10.11 30.49 -10.63
C LEU A 256 8.59 30.33 -10.63
N TYR A 257 8.08 29.21 -11.15
CA TYR A 257 6.66 28.88 -11.08
C TYR A 257 6.17 28.77 -9.63
N PHE A 258 6.86 28.03 -8.76
CA PHE A 258 6.47 27.94 -7.36
C PHE A 258 6.61 29.27 -6.62
N LEU A 259 7.63 30.08 -6.91
CA LEU A 259 7.74 31.44 -6.38
C LEU A 259 6.51 32.28 -6.75
N TYR A 260 6.10 32.25 -8.02
CA TYR A 260 4.87 32.91 -8.47
C TYR A 260 3.64 32.38 -7.71
N ARG A 261 3.52 31.07 -7.49
CA ARG A 261 2.42 30.47 -6.71
C ARG A 261 2.44 30.92 -5.25
N VAL A 262 3.62 31.00 -4.62
CA VAL A 262 3.81 31.53 -3.26
C VAL A 262 3.33 32.98 -3.20
N LEU A 263 3.86 33.86 -4.06
CA LEU A 263 3.46 35.27 -4.14
C LEU A 263 1.94 35.40 -4.33
N LYS A 264 1.37 34.69 -5.32
CA LYS A 264 -0.07 34.71 -5.60
C LYS A 264 -0.90 34.24 -4.39
N SER A 265 -0.44 33.22 -3.66
CA SER A 265 -1.14 32.70 -2.49
C SER A 265 -1.14 33.69 -1.32
N MET A 266 -0.08 34.48 -1.15
CA MET A 266 0.00 35.52 -0.11
C MET A 266 -0.97 36.67 -0.35
N PHE A 267 -1.22 37.02 -1.61
CA PHE A 267 -2.18 38.08 -1.99
C PHE A 267 -3.63 37.62 -2.02
N LYS A 268 -3.88 36.31 -2.02
CA LYS A 268 -5.23 35.77 -1.88
C LYS A 268 -5.61 35.95 -0.41
N ALA A 269 -6.64 36.75 -0.12
CA ALA A 269 -7.16 36.84 1.25
C ALA A 269 -7.32 35.42 1.81
N ARG A 270 -6.83 35.17 3.04
CA ARG A 270 -6.97 33.88 3.74
C ARG A 270 -8.45 33.57 3.87
N LYS A 271 -9.04 33.01 2.82
CA LYS A 271 -10.36 32.43 2.86
C LYS A 271 -10.13 31.15 3.65
N ASN A 272 -10.53 31.14 4.93
CA ASN A 272 -10.66 29.93 5.73
C ASN A 272 -11.66 29.04 5.00
N SER A 273 -11.17 28.34 3.98
CA SER A 273 -11.98 27.46 3.16
C SER A 273 -12.15 26.22 4.01
N ASN A 274 -13.39 25.96 4.42
CA ASN A 274 -13.67 24.76 5.16
C ASN A 274 -13.31 23.57 4.27
N ILE A 275 -12.44 22.67 4.74
CA ILE A 275 -12.00 21.52 3.94
C ILE A 275 -13.20 20.67 3.50
N PHE A 276 -14.27 20.64 4.28
CA PHE A 276 -15.53 19.96 3.95
C PHE A 276 -16.25 20.55 2.72
N ASP A 277 -16.00 21.80 2.36
CA ASP A 277 -16.60 22.40 1.16
C ASP A 277 -15.99 21.83 -0.14
N ILE A 278 -14.77 21.30 -0.04
CA ILE A 278 -13.95 20.82 -1.17
C ILE A 278 -13.88 19.29 -1.15
N LEU A 279 -13.60 18.73 0.03
CA LEU A 279 -13.47 17.30 0.31
C LEU A 279 -14.48 16.90 1.40
N PRO A 280 -15.79 16.83 1.08
CA PRO A 280 -16.81 16.28 1.96
C PRO A 280 -16.68 14.75 2.07
N LEU A 281 -15.54 14.29 2.58
CA LEU A 281 -15.21 12.86 2.68
C LEU A 281 -16.20 12.14 3.60
N LYS A 282 -16.94 11.21 3.02
CA LYS A 282 -17.75 10.21 3.71
C LYS A 282 -16.90 9.05 4.24
N GLY A 283 -15.77 8.79 3.59
CA GLY A 283 -14.82 7.73 3.95
C GLY A 283 -13.53 7.84 3.15
N ALA A 284 -12.47 7.19 3.63
CA ALA A 284 -11.18 7.11 2.95
C ALA A 284 -10.62 5.70 3.12
N ILE A 285 -10.05 5.14 2.05
CA ILE A 285 -9.32 3.88 2.08
C ILE A 285 -7.84 4.20 2.07
N VAL A 286 -7.10 3.60 2.99
CA VAL A 286 -5.66 3.80 3.14
C VAL A 286 -4.98 2.46 3.31
N GLY A 287 -3.74 2.36 2.85
CA GLY A 287 -2.92 1.16 3.01
C GLY A 287 -1.48 1.57 3.32
N GLY A 288 -0.79 0.73 4.09
CA GLY A 288 0.57 0.97 4.55
C GLY A 288 0.71 0.86 6.07
N ALA A 289 1.92 0.57 6.52
CA ALA A 289 2.27 0.41 7.94
C ALA A 289 2.14 1.72 8.75
N ASP A 290 2.13 2.86 8.08
CA ASP A 290 2.02 4.20 8.68
C ASP A 290 0.58 4.70 8.85
N THR A 291 -0.42 3.94 8.40
CA THR A 291 -1.84 4.32 8.44
C THR A 291 -2.29 4.83 9.82
N LYS A 292 -1.95 4.10 10.89
CA LYS A 292 -2.36 4.45 12.26
C LYS A 292 -1.82 5.82 12.69
N VAL A 293 -0.65 6.22 12.20
CA VAL A 293 -0.03 7.52 12.52
C VAL A 293 -0.87 8.70 12.01
N TYR A 294 -1.55 8.52 10.88
CA TYR A 294 -2.41 9.56 10.30
C TYR A 294 -3.85 9.53 10.82
N CYS A 295 -4.24 8.59 11.68
CA CYS A 295 -5.62 8.47 12.15
C CYS A 295 -6.12 9.75 12.85
N GLU A 296 -5.30 10.37 13.71
CA GLU A 296 -5.67 11.64 14.36
C GLU A 296 -5.90 12.76 13.35
N PHE A 297 -5.07 12.81 12.29
CA PHE A 297 -5.24 13.77 11.21
C PHE A 297 -6.61 13.59 10.53
N PHE A 298 -6.99 12.37 10.16
CA PHE A 298 -8.29 12.12 9.53
C PHE A 298 -9.47 12.46 10.45
N ARG A 299 -9.39 12.07 11.74
CA ARG A 299 -10.44 12.35 12.72
C ARG A 299 -10.63 13.85 12.93
N ASN A 300 -9.55 14.58 13.14
CA ASN A 300 -9.60 16.01 13.43
C ASN A 300 -9.93 16.87 12.20
N THR A 301 -9.53 16.42 11.00
CA THR A 301 -9.67 17.19 9.77
C THR A 301 -10.97 16.90 9.04
N PHE A 302 -11.35 15.62 8.95
CA PHE A 302 -12.46 15.14 8.14
C PHE A 302 -13.57 14.48 8.97
N GLY A 303 -13.41 14.34 10.28
CA GLY A 303 -14.43 13.71 11.14
C GLY A 303 -14.64 12.22 10.84
N ILE A 304 -13.69 11.57 10.17
CA ILE A 304 -13.75 10.14 9.81
C ILE A 304 -12.53 9.39 10.34
N VAL A 305 -12.69 8.09 10.52
CA VAL A 305 -11.57 7.14 10.66
C VAL A 305 -11.39 6.46 9.31
N PRO A 306 -10.18 6.47 8.72
CA PRO A 306 -9.96 5.84 7.41
C PRO A 306 -9.99 4.32 7.56
N LEU A 307 -10.47 3.62 6.54
CA LEU A 307 -10.45 2.16 6.47
C LEU A 307 -9.08 1.69 5.99
N GLN A 308 -8.40 0.92 6.84
CA GLN A 308 -7.16 0.27 6.48
C GLN A 308 -7.45 -0.92 5.57
N VAL A 309 -6.72 -1.02 4.47
CA VAL A 309 -6.76 -2.15 3.54
C VAL A 309 -5.34 -2.58 3.23
N TYR A 310 -5.11 -3.88 3.20
CA TYR A 310 -3.91 -4.46 2.62
C TYR A 310 -4.27 -5.17 1.31
N ALA A 311 -3.59 -4.76 0.25
CA ALA A 311 -3.76 -5.32 -1.07
C ALA A 311 -2.39 -5.52 -1.75
N SER A 312 -2.29 -6.57 -2.54
CA SER A 312 -1.11 -6.89 -3.36
C SER A 312 -1.54 -7.38 -4.72
N SER A 313 -0.69 -7.20 -5.74
CA SER A 313 -1.02 -7.66 -7.09
C SER A 313 -1.23 -9.18 -7.12
N GLU A 314 -0.54 -9.90 -6.24
CA GLU A 314 -0.60 -11.34 -6.08
C GLU A 314 -1.93 -11.80 -5.46
N ALA A 315 -2.43 -11.10 -4.43
CA ALA A 315 -3.54 -11.57 -3.61
C ALA A 315 -4.83 -10.74 -3.71
N GLY A 316 -4.86 -9.67 -4.52
CA GLY A 316 -6.00 -8.76 -4.57
C GLY A 316 -6.11 -7.96 -3.26
N ILE A 317 -7.33 -7.78 -2.74
CA ILE A 317 -7.55 -7.23 -1.39
C ILE A 317 -7.56 -8.40 -0.41
N ALA A 318 -6.41 -8.68 0.20
CA ALA A 318 -6.24 -9.85 1.06
C ALA A 318 -6.70 -9.59 2.49
N LEU A 319 -6.50 -8.38 3.02
CA LEU A 319 -6.98 -8.02 4.36
C LEU A 319 -7.65 -6.64 4.31
N LEU A 320 -8.66 -6.44 5.15
CA LEU A 320 -9.43 -5.20 5.20
C LEU A 320 -9.93 -4.88 6.60
N GLY A 321 -10.07 -3.60 6.91
CA GLY A 321 -10.77 -3.14 8.11
C GLY A 321 -12.28 -3.32 8.00
N THR A 322 -12.95 -3.04 9.10
CA THR A 322 -14.40 -3.19 9.26
C THR A 322 -15.03 -1.94 9.86
N PRO A 323 -16.36 -1.77 9.84
CA PRO A 323 -17.01 -0.67 10.53
C PRO A 323 -16.72 -0.67 12.05
N ASP A 324 -16.56 -1.85 12.67
CA ASP A 324 -16.27 -2.00 14.10
C ASP A 324 -14.80 -1.67 14.44
N ASP A 325 -13.89 -1.99 13.51
CA ASP A 325 -12.46 -1.71 13.64
C ASP A 325 -11.88 -1.37 12.27
N LYS A 326 -11.79 -0.07 11.99
CA LYS A 326 -11.33 0.45 10.71
C LYS A 326 -9.81 0.41 10.54
N LEU A 327 -9.04 0.31 11.62
CA LEU A 327 -7.59 0.48 11.59
C LEU A 327 -6.83 -0.84 11.68
N ASP A 328 -7.44 -1.86 12.26
CA ASP A 328 -6.93 -3.22 12.18
C ASP A 328 -7.64 -4.01 11.08
N LEU A 329 -7.09 -5.18 10.75
CA LEU A 329 -7.40 -5.91 9.54
C LEU A 329 -7.99 -7.28 9.85
N ILE A 330 -9.06 -7.67 9.16
CA ILE A 330 -9.57 -9.04 9.10
C ILE A 330 -9.11 -9.72 7.81
N PRO A 331 -8.96 -11.05 7.79
CA PRO A 331 -8.63 -11.80 6.58
C PRO A 331 -9.81 -11.85 5.61
N ASN A 332 -9.56 -11.64 4.32
CA ASN A 332 -10.57 -11.74 3.27
C ASN A 332 -10.75 -13.19 2.82
N LEU A 333 -11.56 -13.93 3.57
CA LEU A 333 -11.82 -15.35 3.35
C LEU A 333 -12.69 -15.64 2.11
N ARG A 334 -13.24 -14.62 1.46
CA ARG A 334 -13.91 -14.78 0.16
C ARG A 334 -12.92 -15.12 -0.95
N SER A 335 -11.72 -14.54 -0.88
CA SER A 335 -10.83 -14.39 -2.04
C SER A 335 -9.50 -15.13 -1.89
N VAL A 336 -9.07 -15.44 -0.66
CA VAL A 336 -7.72 -15.95 -0.39
C VAL A 336 -7.76 -17.02 0.70
N TYR A 337 -7.03 -18.11 0.48
CA TYR A 337 -6.65 -19.06 1.54
C TYR A 337 -5.31 -18.63 2.15
N PHE A 338 -5.20 -18.68 3.48
CA PHE A 338 -4.07 -18.13 4.23
C PHE A 338 -3.32 -19.20 5.00
N GLU A 339 -1.99 -19.11 4.95
CA GLU A 339 -1.06 -19.77 5.84
C GLU A 339 -0.09 -18.72 6.41
N PHE A 340 0.55 -19.05 7.53
CA PHE A 340 1.41 -18.11 8.24
C PHE A 340 2.70 -18.77 8.66
N ILE A 341 3.83 -18.10 8.42
CA ILE A 341 5.14 -18.57 8.87
C ILE A 341 5.52 -17.80 10.13
N ASN A 342 5.72 -18.49 11.25
CA ASN A 342 6.15 -17.87 12.50
C ASN A 342 7.67 -17.54 12.49
N ASP A 343 8.16 -16.99 13.60
CA ASP A 343 9.57 -16.62 13.77
C ASP A 343 10.55 -17.80 13.74
N LYS A 344 10.07 -19.01 14.07
CA LYS A 344 10.81 -20.28 13.98
C LYS A 344 10.81 -20.89 12.59
N GLY A 345 10.05 -20.33 11.64
CA GLY A 345 9.89 -20.88 10.30
C GLY A 345 8.85 -21.98 10.20
N GLU A 346 8.05 -22.21 11.25
CA GLU A 346 6.95 -23.18 11.24
C GLU A 346 5.74 -22.56 10.52
N ILE A 347 5.06 -23.37 9.71
CA ILE A 347 3.85 -22.96 8.98
C ILE A 347 2.64 -23.34 9.81
N VAL A 348 1.75 -22.39 10.04
CA VAL A 348 0.51 -22.57 10.80
C VAL A 348 -0.70 -22.07 9.99
N ALA A 349 -1.85 -22.67 10.23
CA ALA A 349 -3.12 -22.25 9.64
C ALA A 349 -3.65 -20.96 10.28
N LEU A 350 -4.70 -20.38 9.68
CA LEU A 350 -5.31 -19.14 10.15
C LEU A 350 -5.86 -19.22 11.58
N ASP A 351 -6.44 -20.35 11.96
CA ASP A 351 -7.05 -20.60 13.27
C ASP A 351 -6.03 -21.04 14.33
N GLU A 352 -4.78 -21.27 13.94
CA GLU A 352 -3.67 -21.67 14.83
C GLU A 352 -2.78 -20.48 15.25
N VAL A 353 -2.99 -19.30 14.67
CA VAL A 353 -2.21 -18.10 14.99
C VAL A 353 -2.46 -17.64 16.42
N LYS A 354 -1.43 -17.08 17.04
CA LYS A 354 -1.47 -16.65 18.44
C LYS A 354 -1.40 -15.13 18.55
N LYS A 355 -2.14 -14.61 19.54
CA LYS A 355 -2.11 -13.20 19.89
C LYS A 355 -0.66 -12.77 20.24
N ASP A 356 -0.32 -11.56 19.82
CA ASP A 356 0.95 -10.88 20.03
C ASP A 356 2.16 -11.45 19.27
N GLU A 357 1.98 -12.51 18.48
CA GLU A 357 3.00 -13.03 17.57
C GLU A 357 2.96 -12.32 16.19
N VAL A 358 4.10 -12.35 15.49
CA VAL A 358 4.29 -11.77 14.15
C VAL A 358 4.57 -12.90 13.16
N TYR A 359 3.85 -12.88 12.03
CA TYR A 359 3.93 -13.90 11.00
C TYR A 359 4.23 -13.31 9.62
N GLU A 360 4.97 -14.05 8.80
CA GLU A 360 5.04 -13.83 7.35
C GLU A 360 3.82 -14.47 6.70
N MET A 361 3.07 -13.68 5.91
CA MET A 361 1.85 -14.17 5.27
C MET A 361 2.17 -14.98 4.01
N VAL A 362 1.54 -16.15 3.91
CA VAL A 362 1.53 -17.02 2.73
C VAL A 362 0.11 -17.10 2.21
N VAL A 363 -0.06 -16.98 0.89
CA VAL A 363 -1.38 -16.86 0.26
C VAL A 363 -1.57 -17.84 -0.89
N THR A 364 -2.77 -18.39 -0.98
CA THR A 364 -3.29 -19.07 -2.17
C THR A 364 -4.51 -18.29 -2.65
N PRO A 365 -4.34 -17.32 -3.58
CA PRO A 365 -5.42 -16.47 -4.06
C PRO A 365 -6.36 -17.23 -5.01
N PHE A 366 -7.65 -17.27 -4.71
CA PHE A 366 -8.62 -17.98 -5.54
C PHE A 366 -8.73 -17.35 -6.94
N GLY A 367 -8.74 -18.20 -7.96
CA GLY A 367 -8.77 -17.78 -9.36
C GLY A 367 -7.40 -17.40 -9.94
N SER A 368 -6.32 -17.46 -9.16
CA SER A 368 -4.95 -17.25 -9.66
C SER A 368 -4.26 -18.57 -10.03
N GLY A 369 -3.13 -18.50 -10.71
CA GLY A 369 -2.18 -19.62 -10.82
C GLY A 369 -1.28 -19.76 -9.59
N LEU A 370 -1.29 -18.80 -8.66
CA LEU A 370 -0.45 -18.79 -7.47
C LEU A 370 -0.97 -19.74 -6.38
N ALA A 371 -0.08 -20.48 -5.74
CA ALA A 371 -0.38 -21.40 -4.64
C ALA A 371 0.75 -21.38 -3.60
N ARG A 372 0.40 -21.31 -2.31
CA ARG A 372 1.34 -21.15 -1.19
C ARG A 372 2.39 -20.07 -1.45
N TYR A 373 1.96 -18.95 -2.02
CA TYR A 373 2.83 -17.87 -2.44
C TYR A 373 3.30 -17.05 -1.23
N ARG A 374 4.61 -16.93 -1.07
CA ARG A 374 5.21 -16.13 0.00
C ARG A 374 5.13 -14.64 -0.35
N SER A 375 4.30 -13.89 0.38
CA SER A 375 4.20 -12.44 0.19
C SER A 375 5.46 -11.69 0.65
N GLY A 376 6.14 -12.20 1.69
CA GLY A 376 7.21 -11.49 2.39
C GLY A 376 6.73 -10.31 3.25
N ASP A 377 5.41 -10.10 3.35
CA ASP A 377 4.78 -9.09 4.18
C ASP A 377 4.51 -9.67 5.59
N LEU A 378 4.71 -8.85 6.62
CA LEU A 378 4.64 -9.24 8.03
C LEU A 378 3.41 -8.65 8.71
N PHE A 379 2.72 -9.49 9.50
CA PHE A 379 1.53 -9.10 10.24
C PHE A 379 1.59 -9.57 11.68
N LYS A 380 1.24 -8.68 12.61
CA LYS A 380 1.07 -8.99 14.02
C LYS A 380 -0.38 -9.33 14.31
N ILE A 381 -0.63 -10.40 15.08
CA ILE A 381 -1.97 -10.68 15.62
C ILE A 381 -2.20 -9.79 16.84
N VAL A 382 -3.01 -8.74 16.70
CA VAL A 382 -3.26 -7.79 17.81
C VAL A 382 -4.38 -8.27 18.73
N LYS A 383 -5.31 -9.05 18.19
CA LYS A 383 -6.48 -9.57 18.90
C LYS A 383 -6.98 -10.84 18.22
N ILE A 384 -7.59 -11.72 18.99
CA ILE A 384 -8.45 -12.79 18.50
C ILE A 384 -9.84 -12.49 19.04
N ARG A 385 -10.86 -12.45 18.18
CA ARG A 385 -12.26 -12.25 18.57
C ARG A 385 -12.79 -13.48 19.30
N ASP A 386 -13.91 -13.31 20.01
CA ASP A 386 -14.55 -14.39 20.75
C ASP A 386 -15.02 -15.53 19.84
N ASP A 387 -15.28 -15.23 18.55
CA ASP A 387 -15.63 -16.24 17.54
C ASP A 387 -14.41 -16.92 16.90
N GLY A 388 -13.18 -16.58 17.32
CA GLY A 388 -11.93 -17.15 16.81
C GLY A 388 -11.28 -16.36 15.67
N LEU A 389 -11.91 -15.31 15.15
CA LEU A 389 -11.36 -14.52 14.03
C LEU A 389 -10.10 -13.74 14.49
N PRO A 390 -8.91 -14.02 13.91
CA PRO A 390 -7.72 -13.23 14.17
C PRO A 390 -7.82 -11.83 13.53
N ILE A 391 -7.34 -10.84 14.29
CA ILE A 391 -7.27 -9.44 13.88
C ILE A 391 -5.79 -9.06 13.74
N PHE A 392 -5.45 -8.53 12.57
CA PHE A 392 -4.08 -8.28 12.13
C PHE A 392 -3.74 -6.78 12.16
N SER A 393 -2.48 -6.48 12.47
CA SER A 393 -1.86 -5.18 12.22
C SER A 393 -0.69 -5.35 11.26
N CYS A 394 -0.62 -4.52 10.22
CA CYS A 394 0.49 -4.54 9.26
C CYS A 394 1.77 -4.03 9.91
N GLU A 395 2.82 -4.85 9.95
CA GLU A 395 4.14 -4.47 10.48
C GLU A 395 5.05 -3.89 9.38
N GLY A 396 4.80 -4.25 8.12
CA GLY A 396 5.62 -3.89 6.97
C GLY A 396 6.12 -5.14 6.24
N ARG A 397 7.35 -5.10 5.75
CA ARG A 397 7.97 -6.21 5.00
C ARG A 397 9.14 -6.81 5.75
N ARG A 398 9.39 -8.10 5.54
CA ARG A 398 10.57 -8.79 6.08
C ARG A 398 11.88 -8.10 5.70
N MET A 399 12.01 -7.67 4.44
CA MET A 399 13.16 -6.90 3.95
C MET A 399 13.25 -5.48 4.53
N GLY A 400 12.16 -4.98 5.12
CA GLY A 400 12.05 -3.71 5.82
C GLY A 400 12.02 -3.89 7.34
N VAL A 401 12.63 -4.94 7.87
CA VAL A 401 12.88 -5.09 9.31
C VAL A 401 14.36 -4.82 9.58
N ILE A 402 14.64 -3.93 10.51
CA ILE A 402 15.99 -3.73 11.03
C ILE A 402 16.18 -4.70 12.20
N ASP A 403 17.06 -5.67 12.02
CA ASP A 403 17.50 -6.58 13.08
C ASP A 403 18.88 -6.12 13.57
N VAL A 404 18.98 -5.83 14.88
CA VAL A 404 20.24 -5.44 15.54
C VAL A 404 20.70 -6.59 16.41
N TYR A 405 21.68 -7.34 15.90
CA TYR A 405 22.30 -8.50 16.55
C TYR A 405 21.31 -9.54 17.13
N SER A 406 20.10 -9.65 16.58
CA SER A 406 19.01 -10.48 17.09
C SER A 406 18.55 -10.15 18.51
N TYR A 407 18.96 -8.99 19.07
CA TYR A 407 18.48 -8.52 20.37
C TYR A 407 17.15 -7.81 20.27
N PHE A 408 16.96 -7.01 19.23
CA PHE A 408 15.69 -6.35 18.96
C PHE A 408 15.48 -6.18 17.46
N ARG A 409 14.20 -6.12 17.07
CA ARG A 409 13.75 -5.88 15.70
C ARG A 409 12.93 -4.60 15.64
N LEU A 410 13.18 -3.79 14.63
CA LEU A 410 12.38 -2.60 14.34
C LEU A 410 11.71 -2.74 12.98
N THR A 411 10.39 -2.64 12.99
CA THR A 411 9.55 -2.62 11.80
C THR A 411 9.28 -1.18 11.36
N GLU A 412 8.84 -0.98 10.12
CA GLU A 412 8.46 0.35 9.64
C GLU A 412 7.37 0.97 10.52
N ARG A 413 6.39 0.16 10.96
CA ARG A 413 5.34 0.58 11.88
C ARG A 413 5.91 1.08 13.21
N MET A 414 6.80 0.29 13.83
CA MET A 414 7.39 0.65 15.14
C MET A 414 8.16 1.97 15.05
N ILE A 415 8.90 2.19 13.97
CA ILE A 415 9.68 3.42 13.77
C ILE A 415 8.74 4.61 13.52
N ALA A 416 7.72 4.44 12.67
CA ALA A 416 6.73 5.48 12.42
C ALA A 416 5.98 5.88 13.71
N GLU A 417 5.62 4.89 14.55
CA GLU A 417 5.03 5.12 15.87
C GLU A 417 5.99 5.83 16.82
N ALA A 418 7.28 5.44 16.82
CA ALA A 418 8.29 6.08 17.65
C ALA A 418 8.52 7.55 17.27
N LEU A 419 8.55 7.86 15.97
CA LEU A 419 8.62 9.23 15.48
C LEU A 419 7.37 10.02 15.89
N ALA A 420 6.18 9.44 15.77
CA ALA A 420 4.95 10.10 16.17
C ALA A 420 4.94 10.44 17.68
N GLN A 421 5.31 9.48 18.54
CA GLN A 421 5.41 9.69 20.01
C GLN A 421 6.58 10.63 20.41
N ALA A 422 7.59 10.78 19.56
CA ALA A 422 8.67 11.76 19.71
C ALA A 422 8.26 13.19 19.32
N GLY A 423 7.02 13.41 18.86
CA GLY A 423 6.55 14.70 18.35
C GLY A 423 6.94 14.95 16.90
N LEU A 424 7.57 13.99 16.23
CA LEU A 424 8.01 14.02 14.83
C LEU A 424 6.91 13.41 13.92
N LYS A 425 5.67 13.91 14.06
CA LYS A 425 4.47 13.34 13.41
C LYS A 425 4.10 14.01 12.08
N ASN A 426 3.22 13.35 11.32
CA ASN A 426 2.61 13.85 10.07
C ASN A 426 3.62 14.21 8.95
N SER A 427 4.68 13.41 8.82
CA SER A 427 5.68 13.57 7.76
C SER A 427 6.06 12.23 7.16
N ASP A 428 6.15 12.19 5.83
CA ASP A 428 6.76 11.09 5.08
C ASP A 428 8.20 11.42 4.60
N LYS A 429 8.87 12.43 5.15
CA LYS A 429 10.22 12.87 4.74
C LYS A 429 11.32 12.39 5.68
N TRP A 430 11.30 11.08 5.90
CA TRP A 430 12.29 10.38 6.70
C TRP A 430 12.56 9.00 6.09
N ALA A 431 13.78 8.53 6.29
CA ALA A 431 14.23 7.18 6.03
C ALA A 431 15.28 6.79 7.07
N VAL A 432 15.45 5.50 7.33
CA VAL A 432 16.44 4.98 8.28
C VAL A 432 17.18 3.80 7.67
N ILE A 433 18.48 3.75 7.91
CA ILE A 433 19.34 2.63 7.53
C ILE A 433 20.11 2.14 8.75
N LYS A 434 20.35 0.83 8.83
CA LYS A 434 21.33 0.28 9.76
C LYS A 434 22.74 0.45 9.19
N GLN A 435 23.62 1.10 9.94
CA GLN A 435 25.03 1.28 9.56
C GLN A 435 25.91 0.49 10.52
N SER A 436 26.88 -0.25 9.99
CA SER A 436 27.82 -1.06 10.79
C SER A 436 29.12 -0.33 11.15
N SER A 437 29.35 0.89 10.66
CA SER A 437 30.59 1.65 10.85
C SER A 437 30.31 3.12 11.20
N PRO A 438 31.03 3.73 12.17
CA PRO A 438 32.14 3.15 12.94
C PRO A 438 31.71 2.18 14.06
N GLN A 439 30.43 2.21 14.46
CA GLN A 439 29.78 1.25 15.36
C GLN A 439 28.35 1.00 14.82
N GLU A 440 27.73 -0.12 15.18
CA GLU A 440 26.37 -0.43 14.72
C GLU A 440 25.35 0.57 15.28
N HIS A 441 24.69 1.31 14.39
CA HIS A 441 23.70 2.32 14.76
C HIS A 441 22.61 2.46 13.68
N LEU A 442 21.47 3.01 14.10
CA LEU A 442 20.39 3.47 13.25
C LEU A 442 20.71 4.87 12.76
N HIS A 443 20.80 5.06 11.46
CA HIS A 443 21.05 6.37 10.86
C HIS A 443 19.77 6.87 10.18
N PHE A 444 19.14 7.85 10.81
CA PHE A 444 17.94 8.52 10.34
C PHE A 444 18.32 9.69 9.44
N LEU A 445 17.89 9.62 8.18
CA LEU A 445 17.90 10.74 7.26
C LEU A 445 16.54 11.42 7.30
N MET A 446 16.49 12.71 7.62
CA MET A 446 15.24 13.45 7.77
C MET A 446 15.31 14.82 7.11
N GLU A 447 14.23 15.32 6.53
CA GLU A 447 14.13 16.76 6.31
C GLU A 447 13.80 17.46 7.63
N LYS A 448 14.37 18.65 7.85
CA LYS A 448 14.10 19.44 9.06
C LYS A 448 12.71 20.08 9.01
N GLU A 449 11.68 19.31 9.35
CA GLU A 449 10.29 19.79 9.45
C GLU A 449 9.91 20.25 10.86
N TRP A 450 10.76 19.97 11.86
CA TRP A 450 10.54 20.32 13.26
C TRP A 450 11.70 21.16 13.78
N ASP A 451 11.41 22.00 14.78
CA ASP A 451 12.41 22.88 15.41
C ASP A 451 13.20 22.14 16.50
N TYR A 452 13.76 21.00 16.13
CA TYR A 452 14.72 20.25 16.95
C TYR A 452 16.08 20.28 16.26
N SER A 453 17.15 20.33 17.05
CA SER A 453 18.48 19.96 16.59
C SER A 453 18.58 18.44 16.38
N GLU A 454 19.59 17.99 15.62
CA GLU A 454 19.82 16.55 15.40
C GLU A 454 19.96 15.81 16.73
N ALA A 455 20.72 16.35 17.68
CA ALA A 455 20.91 15.75 19.00
C ALA A 455 19.61 15.68 19.84
N GLU A 456 18.74 16.68 19.72
CA GLU A 456 17.42 16.64 20.37
C GLU A 456 16.55 15.56 19.72
N ALA A 457 16.50 15.51 18.39
CA ALA A 457 15.76 14.48 17.67
C ALA A 457 16.26 13.07 18.02
N GLU A 458 17.58 12.83 18.05
CA GLU A 458 18.18 11.58 18.50
C GLU A 458 17.68 11.17 19.89
N LYS A 459 17.69 12.11 20.84
CA LYS A 459 17.22 11.88 22.20
C LYS A 459 15.72 11.57 22.24
N HIS A 460 14.90 12.31 21.49
CA HIS A 460 13.45 12.09 21.45
C HIS A 460 13.10 10.73 20.84
N ILE A 461 13.74 10.35 19.73
CA ILE A 461 13.56 9.04 19.08
C ILE A 461 14.01 7.93 20.02
N PHE A 462 15.18 8.05 20.64
CA PHE A 462 15.71 7.05 21.58
C PHE A 462 14.75 6.79 22.74
N ASN A 463 14.30 7.86 23.40
CA ASN A 463 13.35 7.76 24.51
C ASN A 463 11.98 7.22 24.09
N SER A 464 11.60 7.42 22.83
CA SER A 464 10.37 6.89 22.27
C SER A 464 10.48 5.38 22.02
N LEU A 465 11.59 4.93 21.40
CA LEU A 465 11.88 3.51 21.19
C LEU A 465 11.99 2.73 22.51
N MET A 466 12.60 3.32 23.55
CA MET A 466 12.62 2.76 24.91
C MET A 466 11.24 2.49 25.50
N ARG A 467 10.21 3.26 25.07
CA ARG A 467 8.83 3.11 25.55
C ARG A 467 8.01 2.12 24.72
N ILE A 468 8.28 2.03 23.43
CA ILE A 468 7.51 1.22 22.48
C ILE A 468 8.04 -0.22 22.40
N SER A 469 9.35 -0.41 22.55
CA SER A 469 10.00 -1.73 22.42
C SER A 469 10.71 -2.11 23.71
N GLN A 470 10.18 -3.14 24.37
CA GLN A 470 10.81 -3.72 25.56
C GLN A 470 12.18 -4.31 25.22
N ASP A 471 12.31 -5.01 24.09
CA ASP A 471 13.58 -5.57 23.62
C ASP A 471 14.65 -4.49 23.39
N PHE A 472 14.28 -3.35 22.80
CA PHE A 472 15.19 -2.20 22.66
C PHE A 472 15.61 -1.66 24.04
N ALA A 473 14.66 -1.55 24.98
CA ALA A 473 14.93 -1.09 26.33
C ALA A 473 15.87 -2.03 27.09
N ASP A 474 15.68 -3.34 26.95
CA ASP A 474 16.52 -4.36 27.55
C ASP A 474 17.92 -4.35 26.94
N TYR A 475 18.04 -4.20 25.61
CA TYR A 475 19.32 -4.03 24.93
C TYR A 475 20.09 -2.81 25.47
N VAL A 476 19.45 -1.64 25.56
CA VAL A 476 20.07 -0.41 26.10
C VAL A 476 20.59 -0.65 27.51
N LYS A 477 19.84 -1.37 28.34
CA LYS A 477 20.22 -1.71 29.72
C LYS A 477 21.37 -2.69 29.77
N ILE A 478 21.33 -3.78 29.00
CA ILE A 478 22.35 -4.83 28.95
C ILE A 478 23.70 -4.26 28.53
N PHE A 479 23.71 -3.42 27.49
CA PHE A 479 24.93 -2.84 26.94
C PHE A 479 25.33 -1.50 27.60
N GLY A 480 24.59 -1.08 28.65
CA GLY A 480 24.92 0.11 29.44
C GLY A 480 25.00 1.38 28.60
N ILE A 481 24.12 1.53 27.60
CA ILE A 481 24.15 2.61 26.62
C ILE A 481 23.70 3.90 27.29
N LYS A 482 24.63 4.86 27.41
CA LYS A 482 24.41 6.11 28.14
C LYS A 482 24.06 7.30 27.24
N LYS A 483 24.46 7.24 25.97
CA LYS A 483 24.26 8.34 25.02
C LYS A 483 23.36 7.86 23.88
N PRO A 484 22.21 8.51 23.63
CA PRO A 484 21.34 8.20 22.49
C PRO A 484 22.09 8.09 21.16
N SER A 485 23.06 8.98 20.94
CA SER A 485 23.89 9.05 19.75
C SER A 485 24.78 7.83 19.47
N GLN A 486 24.91 6.91 20.44
CA GLN A 486 25.60 5.63 20.22
C GLN A 486 24.78 4.66 19.37
N LEU A 487 23.45 4.74 19.43
CA LEU A 487 22.55 3.87 18.67
C LEU A 487 21.74 4.60 17.62
N ILE A 488 21.51 5.90 17.79
CA ILE A 488 20.63 6.68 16.93
C ILE A 488 21.40 7.90 16.49
N LYS A 489 21.64 7.98 15.19
CA LYS A 489 22.18 9.16 14.54
C LYS A 489 21.10 9.81 13.70
N VAL A 490 20.89 11.11 13.85
CA VAL A 490 20.01 11.89 12.99
C VAL A 490 20.86 12.79 12.10
N GLU A 491 20.61 12.75 10.80
CA GLU A 491 21.21 13.65 9.80
C GLU A 491 20.08 14.40 9.08
N TYR A 492 20.04 15.72 9.28
CA TYR A 492 19.10 16.58 8.58
C TYR A 492 19.58 16.87 7.16
N LEU A 493 18.78 16.43 6.20
CA LEU A 493 18.96 16.70 4.80
C LEU A 493 18.46 18.11 4.44
N LYS A 494 19.02 18.66 3.36
CA LYS A 494 18.53 19.89 2.76
C LYS A 494 17.04 19.74 2.39
N GLN A 495 16.23 20.72 2.75
CA GLN A 495 14.79 20.73 2.47
C GLN A 495 14.50 20.34 1.00
N GLY A 496 13.57 19.40 0.83
CA GLY A 496 13.20 18.77 -0.44
C GLY A 496 14.12 17.69 -0.98
N ALA A 497 15.06 17.16 -0.19
CA ALA A 497 15.86 16.01 -0.59
C ALA A 497 15.00 14.82 -1.04
N PHE A 498 13.90 14.51 -0.33
CA PHE A 498 12.99 13.43 -0.73
C PHE A 498 12.25 13.75 -2.03
N THR A 499 11.93 15.03 -2.26
CA THR A 499 11.32 15.47 -3.53
C THR A 499 12.30 15.33 -4.69
N ARG A 500 13.56 15.74 -4.51
CA ARG A 500 14.61 15.62 -5.54
C ARG A 500 14.98 14.15 -5.78
N TYR A 501 14.95 13.31 -4.76
CA TYR A 501 15.04 11.86 -4.91
C TYR A 501 13.95 11.34 -5.86
N ILE A 502 12.68 11.67 -5.61
CA ILE A 502 11.56 11.26 -6.49
C ILE A 502 11.79 11.72 -7.93
N MET A 503 12.23 12.97 -8.12
CA MET A 503 12.52 13.52 -9.46
C MET A 503 13.66 12.77 -10.15
N ARG A 504 14.72 12.43 -9.40
CA ARG A 504 15.87 11.70 -9.93
C ARG A 504 15.51 10.25 -10.25
N ALA A 505 14.81 9.57 -9.36
CA ALA A 505 14.29 8.21 -9.56
C ALA A 505 13.42 8.13 -10.82
N ALA A 506 12.52 9.10 -11.01
CA ALA A 506 11.69 9.19 -12.21
C ALA A 506 12.54 9.42 -13.48
N LYS A 507 13.57 10.27 -13.42
CA LYS A 507 14.49 10.52 -14.55
C LYS A 507 15.33 9.27 -14.90
N LEU A 508 15.67 8.46 -13.91
CA LEU A 508 16.37 7.19 -14.09
C LEU A 508 15.44 6.06 -14.58
N GLY A 509 14.14 6.32 -14.71
CA GLY A 509 13.17 5.31 -15.17
C GLY A 509 12.94 4.18 -14.16
N LEU A 510 13.14 4.45 -12.85
CA LEU A 510 12.91 3.44 -11.82
C LEU A 510 11.44 3.02 -11.77
N PRO A 511 11.13 1.78 -11.35
CA PRO A 511 9.76 1.30 -11.16
C PRO A 511 8.96 2.21 -10.23
N LEU A 512 7.62 2.24 -10.42
CA LEU A 512 6.72 3.12 -9.67
C LEU A 512 6.87 3.01 -8.14
N GLY A 513 7.05 1.79 -7.65
CA GLY A 513 7.21 1.50 -6.22
C GLY A 513 8.55 1.95 -5.64
N GLN A 514 9.50 2.36 -6.48
CA GLN A 514 10.82 2.86 -6.09
C GLN A 514 10.96 4.37 -6.30
N LEU A 515 9.92 5.06 -6.78
CA LEU A 515 9.97 6.51 -6.93
C LEU A 515 10.04 7.20 -5.56
N LYS A 516 9.36 6.65 -4.55
CA LYS A 516 9.53 7.06 -3.16
C LYS A 516 10.67 6.28 -2.53
N ALA A 517 11.50 6.96 -1.76
CA ALA A 517 12.53 6.29 -0.96
C ALA A 517 11.84 5.38 0.09
N PRO A 518 12.34 4.16 0.31
CA PRO A 518 11.84 3.28 1.35
C PRO A 518 12.10 3.90 2.74
N LYS A 519 11.18 3.62 3.68
CA LYS A 519 11.30 4.08 5.06
C LYS A 519 12.43 3.42 5.80
N ILE A 520 12.56 2.11 5.62
CA ILE A 520 13.72 1.35 6.06
C ILE A 520 14.52 1.01 4.80
N ILE A 521 15.71 1.61 4.68
CA ILE A 521 16.61 1.37 3.56
C ILE A 521 17.32 0.03 3.83
N PRO A 522 17.16 -0.97 2.94
CA PRO A 522 17.87 -2.23 3.08
C PRO A 522 19.39 -2.03 3.05
N MET A 523 20.14 -2.80 3.84
CA MET A 523 21.60 -2.70 3.89
C MET A 523 22.28 -3.00 2.54
N ASN A 524 21.64 -3.77 1.66
CA ASN A 524 22.12 -4.04 0.31
C ASN A 524 21.74 -2.93 -0.71
N ARG A 525 21.10 -1.84 -0.25
CA ARG A 525 20.65 -0.70 -1.06
C ARG A 525 21.19 0.63 -0.52
N VAL A 526 22.47 0.64 -0.14
CA VAL A 526 23.19 1.87 0.32
C VAL A 526 23.16 2.97 -0.76
N ASP A 527 23.01 2.61 -2.04
CA ASP A 527 22.80 3.55 -3.15
C ASP A 527 21.65 4.54 -2.89
N ILE A 528 20.58 4.11 -2.22
CA ILE A 528 19.44 4.97 -1.86
C ILE A 528 19.84 5.98 -0.78
N PHE A 529 20.59 5.52 0.23
CA PHE A 529 21.10 6.37 1.31
C PHE A 529 22.03 7.45 0.77
N ASP A 530 22.98 7.07 -0.08
CA ASP A 530 23.91 8.02 -0.71
C ASP A 530 23.18 8.99 -1.64
N LEU A 531 22.19 8.49 -2.40
CA LEU A 531 21.40 9.34 -3.28
C LEU A 531 20.64 10.41 -2.49
N LEU A 532 19.94 10.04 -1.41
CA LEU A 532 19.21 10.99 -0.55
C LEU A 532 20.11 12.10 0.01
N ARG A 533 21.36 11.77 0.33
CA ARG A 533 22.35 12.74 0.85
C ARG A 533 22.93 13.65 -0.23
N SER A 534 23.00 13.16 -1.45
CA SER A 534 23.59 13.87 -2.59
C SER A 534 22.65 14.86 -3.28
N VAL A 535 21.33 14.72 -3.10
CA VAL A 535 20.31 15.46 -3.88
C VAL A 535 19.97 16.84 -3.36
#